data_AF-A0A9P1FYM5-F1
#
_entry.id   AF-A0A9P1FYM5-F1
#
_cell.length_a   1.000
_cell.length_b   1.000
_cell.length_c   1.000
_cell.angle_alpha   90.00
_cell.angle_beta   90.00
_cell.angle_gamma   90.00
#
_symmetry.space_group_name_H-M   'P 1'
#
loop_
_entity.id
_entity.type
_entity.pdbx_description
1 polymer ?
#
loop_
_entity_poly.entity_id
_entity_poly.type
_entity_poly.pdbx_seq_one_letter_code
_entity_poly.pdbx_strand_id
1 'polypeptide(L)'
;MLAPMVQDLGAVYSDLCGGHLGFVWSVDKRHVVHFARTQGDGWENSTGSLQLRGISEAIALDPAQLQTAELGLWHSDVTRLTDSETMSLDELVDQGNPYCEDLATTGPMLNLLRDSLNNQSIASCADVLPFCDSISKMPEWEVDGGQGFLTRMLCSETCGCSDPGGAFVHVQGCPYGRNRPCQSSAKFKAAVQSATCEEKSAEELRQFGPWISWISKLRTFGETPSRILLGQNESLLLAQAMWDHGCDFGNNLSAQNITWGECTEWSSALGWDFKTLEFFCPTTCSCDRGKTNSACPQPQGITCDELRDCVLIENAYACRGEVPTLPGSLDINIPDDTLEQPLILALQSSLAAAAGVSAAAVKVELPPPPPGRRLRVQSFNFEIFLVEADRKQVEDALSSTSLDSITASCQTRLQELLDSTELSMVSSVSLQSLELF
;
A
#
# COMPACT_ATOMS: atom_id res chain seq x y z
N MET A 1 -21.90 -7.19 -26.22
CA MET A 1 -22.83 -7.53 -27.29
C MET A 1 -23.98 -6.56 -27.20
N LEU A 2 -24.06 -5.59 -28.12
CA LEU A 2 -25.16 -4.61 -28.15
C LEU A 2 -26.48 -5.34 -28.43
N ALA A 3 -27.46 -5.19 -27.54
CA ALA A 3 -28.77 -5.82 -27.69
C ALA A 3 -29.80 -4.81 -28.23
N PRO A 4 -30.57 -5.15 -29.29
CA PRO A 4 -31.70 -4.34 -29.71
C PRO A 4 -32.85 -4.42 -28.70
N MET A 5 -33.70 -3.40 -28.68
CA MET A 5 -34.90 -3.31 -27.84
C MET A 5 -35.83 -4.51 -28.07
N VAL A 6 -36.18 -5.25 -27.02
CA VAL A 6 -37.15 -6.37 -27.09
C VAL A 6 -38.59 -5.86 -26.87
N GLN A 7 -39.60 -6.58 -27.37
CA GLN A 7 -41.02 -6.14 -27.48
C GLN A 7 -41.63 -5.49 -26.21
N ASP A 8 -41.24 -5.90 -25.00
CA ASP A 8 -41.79 -5.37 -23.75
C ASP A 8 -41.31 -3.95 -23.40
N LEU A 9 -40.17 -3.52 -23.95
CA LEU A 9 -39.70 -2.13 -23.91
C LEU A 9 -40.50 -1.21 -24.89
N GLY A 10 -41.35 -1.77 -25.75
CA GLY A 10 -42.16 -1.01 -26.71
C GLY A 10 -43.11 0.01 -26.07
N ALA A 11 -43.57 -0.24 -24.84
CA ALA A 11 -44.37 0.72 -24.07
C ALA A 11 -43.53 1.92 -23.60
N VAL A 12 -42.28 1.68 -23.20
CA VAL A 12 -41.30 2.71 -22.82
C VAL A 12 -40.85 3.53 -24.03
N TYR A 13 -40.62 2.88 -25.18
CA TYR A 13 -40.38 3.54 -26.47
C TYR A 13 -41.53 4.49 -26.87
N SER A 14 -42.78 4.07 -26.61
CA SER A 14 -43.97 4.88 -26.84
C SER A 14 -44.10 6.04 -25.83
N ASP A 15 -43.87 5.79 -24.54
CA ASP A 15 -44.08 6.75 -23.44
C ASP A 15 -42.93 7.76 -23.28
N LEU A 16 -41.69 7.36 -23.52
CA LEU A 16 -40.53 8.24 -23.47
C LEU A 16 -40.38 9.02 -24.78
N CYS A 17 -40.46 8.34 -25.92
CA CYS A 17 -39.95 8.89 -27.17
C CYS A 17 -41.05 9.22 -28.19
N GLY A 18 -42.33 9.07 -27.83
CA GLY A 18 -43.45 9.22 -28.77
C GLY A 18 -43.36 8.25 -29.96
N GLY A 19 -42.56 7.19 -29.85
CA GLY A 19 -42.31 6.24 -30.93
C GLY A 19 -41.25 6.64 -31.97
N HIS A 20 -40.34 7.59 -31.67
CA HIS A 20 -39.40 8.15 -32.68
C HIS A 20 -37.89 8.05 -32.37
N LEU A 21 -37.46 7.51 -31.22
CA LEU A 21 -36.02 7.45 -30.85
C LEU A 21 -35.57 6.01 -30.59
N GLY A 22 -34.54 5.56 -31.30
CA GLY A 22 -33.86 4.31 -31.00
C GLY A 22 -32.78 4.52 -29.94
N PHE A 23 -32.61 3.54 -29.05
CA PHE A 23 -31.43 3.42 -28.20
C PHE A 23 -30.99 1.95 -28.13
N VAL A 24 -29.72 1.74 -27.83
CA VAL A 24 -29.09 0.45 -27.58
C VAL A 24 -28.61 0.43 -26.14
N TRP A 25 -28.40 -0.78 -25.62
CA TRP A 25 -27.80 -0.95 -24.32
C TRP A 25 -26.75 -2.06 -24.32
N SER A 26 -25.89 -2.02 -23.31
CA SER A 26 -24.93 -3.07 -22.98
C SER A 26 -24.81 -3.18 -21.46
N VAL A 27 -24.34 -4.30 -20.95
CA VAL A 27 -23.90 -4.44 -19.56
C VAL A 27 -22.39 -4.60 -19.59
N ASP A 28 -21.69 -3.77 -18.82
CA ASP A 28 -20.24 -3.85 -18.74
C ASP A 28 -19.77 -4.87 -17.69
N LYS A 29 -18.45 -5.02 -17.53
CA LYS A 29 -17.87 -5.98 -16.57
C LYS A 29 -18.10 -5.62 -15.10
N ARG A 30 -18.59 -4.40 -14.81
CA ARG A 30 -19.02 -3.95 -13.48
C ARG A 30 -20.51 -4.21 -13.25
N HIS A 31 -21.18 -4.93 -14.15
CA HIS A 31 -22.63 -5.16 -14.14
C HIS A 31 -23.44 -3.86 -14.18
N VAL A 32 -22.86 -2.80 -14.74
CA VAL A 32 -23.56 -1.56 -15.01
C VAL A 32 -24.23 -1.66 -16.37
N VAL A 33 -25.55 -1.51 -16.42
CA VAL A 33 -26.26 -1.33 -17.69
C VAL A 33 -25.93 0.07 -18.21
N HIS A 34 -25.53 0.15 -19.46
CA HIS A 34 -25.31 1.39 -20.15
C HIS A 34 -26.31 1.48 -21.29
N PHE A 35 -26.92 2.66 -21.46
CA PHE A 35 -27.84 2.98 -22.53
C PHE A 35 -27.19 4.05 -23.41
N ALA A 36 -27.31 3.94 -24.73
CA ALA A 36 -26.91 5.01 -25.65
C ALA A 36 -27.91 5.16 -26.78
N ARG A 37 -28.10 6.40 -27.23
CA ARG A 37 -29.04 6.74 -28.29
C ARG A 37 -28.50 6.31 -29.63
N THR A 38 -29.33 5.74 -30.50
CA THR A 38 -28.94 5.44 -31.88
C THR A 38 -29.28 6.60 -32.82
N GLN A 39 -30.44 7.28 -32.68
CA GLN A 39 -30.86 8.45 -33.49
C GLN A 39 -31.99 9.32 -32.83
N GLY A 40 -31.94 10.66 -33.05
CA GLY A 40 -33.06 11.62 -33.04
C GLY A 40 -32.95 12.84 -32.09
N ASP A 41 -33.58 13.96 -32.50
CA ASP A 41 -33.45 15.30 -31.89
C ASP A 41 -34.73 15.66 -31.10
N GLY A 42 -34.62 16.11 -29.84
CA GLY A 42 -35.79 16.58 -29.07
C GLY A 42 -35.84 16.15 -27.61
N TRP A 43 -34.94 15.29 -27.17
CA TRP A 43 -34.84 14.83 -25.78
C TRP A 43 -33.76 15.56 -24.98
N GLU A 44 -32.92 16.38 -25.61
CA GLU A 44 -31.85 17.13 -24.93
C GLU A 44 -32.38 18.12 -23.89
N ASN A 45 -33.63 18.55 -24.04
CA ASN A 45 -34.30 19.49 -23.14
C ASN A 45 -35.19 18.80 -22.09
N SER A 46 -35.26 17.47 -22.08
CA SER A 46 -36.06 16.74 -21.10
C SER A 46 -35.34 16.69 -19.75
N THR A 47 -36.09 16.92 -18.66
CA THR A 47 -35.56 16.84 -17.30
C THR A 47 -35.05 15.43 -17.01
N GLY A 48 -33.92 15.28 -16.30
CA GLY A 48 -33.28 13.99 -15.98
C GLY A 48 -34.19 12.93 -15.34
N SER A 49 -35.39 13.31 -14.89
CA SER A 49 -36.46 12.41 -14.45
C SER A 49 -36.91 11.38 -15.50
N LEU A 50 -36.94 11.73 -16.78
CA LEU A 50 -37.37 10.80 -17.84
C LEU A 50 -36.29 9.74 -18.16
N GLN A 51 -35.02 10.14 -18.06
CA GLN A 51 -33.86 9.25 -18.19
C GLN A 51 -33.81 8.23 -17.04
N LEU A 52 -34.04 8.69 -15.81
CA LEU A 52 -34.11 7.83 -14.63
C LEU A 52 -35.29 6.84 -14.67
N ARG A 53 -36.46 7.25 -15.19
CA ARG A 53 -37.59 6.33 -15.41
C ARG A 53 -37.28 5.27 -16.47
N GLY A 54 -36.64 5.65 -17.58
CA GLY A 54 -36.22 4.69 -18.61
C GLY A 54 -35.23 3.65 -18.08
N ILE A 55 -34.30 4.05 -17.20
CA ILE A 55 -33.41 3.11 -16.50
C ILE A 55 -34.21 2.19 -15.57
N SER A 56 -35.06 2.77 -14.72
CA SER A 56 -35.85 2.02 -13.75
C SER A 56 -36.76 0.98 -14.40
N GLU A 57 -37.29 1.24 -15.59
CA GLU A 57 -38.13 0.30 -16.34
C GLU A 57 -37.29 -0.69 -17.17
N ALA A 58 -36.12 -0.29 -17.68
CA ALA A 58 -35.23 -1.18 -18.43
C ALA A 58 -34.52 -2.23 -17.56
N ILE A 59 -34.34 -1.96 -16.27
CA ILE A 59 -33.88 -2.96 -15.28
C ILE A 59 -34.92 -4.10 -15.12
N ALA A 60 -36.10 -4.02 -15.75
CA ALA A 60 -37.14 -5.05 -15.75
C ALA A 60 -37.38 -5.80 -17.10
N LEU A 61 -36.36 -6.02 -17.93
CA LEU A 61 -36.40 -7.02 -19.04
C LEU A 61 -35.91 -8.43 -18.60
N ASP A 62 -35.71 -9.35 -19.56
CA ASP A 62 -35.41 -10.79 -19.37
C ASP A 62 -34.81 -11.17 -18.00
N PRO A 63 -35.59 -11.86 -17.13
CA PRO A 63 -35.18 -12.18 -15.78
C PRO A 63 -33.83 -12.89 -15.69
N ALA A 64 -33.42 -13.68 -16.69
CA ALA A 64 -32.20 -14.47 -16.59
C ALA A 64 -30.91 -13.64 -16.74
N GLN A 65 -30.95 -12.49 -17.41
CA GLN A 65 -29.78 -11.60 -17.60
C GLN A 65 -29.86 -10.31 -16.79
N LEU A 66 -31.06 -9.92 -16.37
CA LEU A 66 -31.28 -8.71 -15.57
C LEU A 66 -31.43 -8.95 -14.07
N GLN A 67 -31.61 -10.21 -13.63
CA GLN A 67 -31.54 -10.52 -12.19
C GLN A 67 -30.20 -10.16 -11.55
N THR A 68 -29.14 -9.92 -12.34
CA THR A 68 -27.80 -9.57 -11.84
C THR A 68 -27.36 -8.14 -12.19
N ALA A 69 -28.20 -7.36 -12.87
CA ALA A 69 -27.84 -6.02 -13.35
C ALA A 69 -28.58 -4.95 -12.54
N GLU A 70 -27.84 -4.14 -11.79
CA GLU A 70 -28.42 -3.26 -10.75
C GLU A 70 -28.35 -1.75 -11.08
N LEU A 71 -27.72 -1.35 -12.20
CA LEU A 71 -27.56 0.06 -12.58
C LEU A 71 -27.94 0.32 -14.03
N GLY A 72 -28.42 1.52 -14.34
CA GLY A 72 -28.43 2.09 -15.70
C GLY A 72 -27.71 3.44 -15.80
N LEU A 73 -26.84 3.64 -16.79
CA LEU A 73 -26.21 4.92 -17.14
C LEU A 73 -26.55 5.31 -18.58
N TRP A 74 -26.92 6.57 -18.82
CA TRP A 74 -27.15 7.07 -20.18
C TRP A 74 -25.90 7.74 -20.75
N HIS A 75 -25.55 7.34 -21.97
CA HIS A 75 -24.54 7.96 -22.81
C HIS A 75 -25.19 8.65 -24.01
N SER A 76 -24.54 9.72 -24.46
CA SER A 76 -24.94 10.44 -25.67
C SER A 76 -24.54 9.73 -26.97
N ASP A 77 -23.64 8.75 -26.91
CA ASP A 77 -23.00 8.12 -28.07
C ASP A 77 -22.88 6.59 -27.88
N VAL A 78 -23.27 5.83 -28.91
CA VAL A 78 -23.16 4.35 -28.98
C VAL A 78 -21.71 3.89 -28.95
N THR A 79 -20.77 4.70 -29.46
CA THR A 79 -19.34 4.37 -29.44
C THR A 79 -18.88 4.08 -28.01
N ARG A 80 -19.38 4.82 -27.01
CA ARG A 80 -19.05 4.60 -25.60
C ARG A 80 -19.47 3.24 -25.06
N LEU A 81 -20.60 2.70 -25.54
CA LEU A 81 -21.02 1.34 -25.17
C LEU A 81 -20.02 0.32 -25.72
N THR A 82 -19.66 0.47 -26.98
CA THR A 82 -18.71 -0.43 -27.66
C THR A 82 -17.35 -0.37 -26.99
N ASP A 83 -16.87 0.83 -26.65
CA ASP A 83 -15.62 1.03 -25.92
C ASP A 83 -15.66 0.32 -24.57
N SER A 84 -16.73 0.51 -23.79
CA SER A 84 -16.90 -0.10 -22.46
C SER A 84 -16.91 -1.64 -22.48
N GLU A 85 -17.41 -2.26 -23.56
CA GLU A 85 -17.40 -3.72 -23.71
C GLU A 85 -15.98 -4.28 -23.92
N THR A 86 -15.10 -3.49 -24.52
CA THR A 86 -13.72 -3.90 -24.81
C THR A 86 -12.74 -3.60 -23.66
N MET A 87 -13.07 -2.64 -22.80
CA MET A 87 -12.26 -2.27 -21.64
C MET A 87 -12.16 -3.43 -20.64
N SER A 88 -11.00 -3.52 -19.99
CA SER A 88 -10.80 -4.33 -18.79
C SER A 88 -11.66 -3.82 -17.63
N LEU A 89 -11.85 -4.65 -16.60
CA LEU A 89 -12.58 -4.25 -15.40
C LEU A 89 -11.92 -3.03 -14.73
N ASP A 90 -10.58 -3.01 -14.69
CA ASP A 90 -9.82 -1.91 -14.10
C ASP A 90 -9.96 -0.60 -14.86
N GLU A 91 -9.91 -0.64 -16.20
CA GLU A 91 -10.14 0.55 -17.04
C GLU A 91 -11.55 1.10 -16.85
N LEU A 92 -12.55 0.24 -16.69
CA LEU A 92 -13.93 0.66 -16.39
C LEU A 92 -14.02 1.33 -15.01
N VAL A 93 -13.37 0.76 -13.98
CA VAL A 93 -13.30 1.36 -12.63
C VAL A 93 -12.61 2.73 -12.69
N ASP A 94 -11.49 2.84 -13.39
CA ASP A 94 -10.73 4.08 -13.55
C ASP A 94 -11.53 5.15 -14.30
N GLN A 95 -12.25 4.76 -15.36
CA GLN A 95 -13.13 5.65 -16.11
C GLN A 95 -14.31 6.15 -15.25
N GLY A 96 -14.83 5.29 -14.37
CA GLY A 96 -15.93 5.62 -13.46
C GLY A 96 -15.53 6.54 -12.33
N ASN A 97 -14.29 6.43 -11.84
CA ASN A 97 -13.78 7.22 -10.71
C ASN A 97 -12.37 7.78 -11.00
N PRO A 98 -12.24 8.76 -11.93
CA PRO A 98 -10.95 9.29 -12.36
C PRO A 98 -10.21 10.12 -11.30
N TYR A 99 -10.86 10.43 -10.18
CA TYR A 99 -10.30 11.24 -9.10
C TYR A 99 -10.12 10.49 -7.77
N CYS A 100 -10.48 9.19 -7.72
CA CYS A 100 -10.46 8.37 -6.51
C CYS A 100 -11.23 9.03 -5.34
N GLU A 101 -12.46 9.46 -5.62
CA GLU A 101 -13.34 10.10 -4.64
C GLU A 101 -14.51 9.19 -4.25
N ASP A 102 -15.24 9.57 -3.21
CA ASP A 102 -16.51 8.94 -2.89
C ASP A 102 -17.60 9.44 -3.85
N LEU A 103 -18.01 8.57 -4.76
CA LEU A 103 -19.06 8.85 -5.75
C LEU A 103 -20.46 8.76 -5.14
N ALA A 104 -20.67 7.88 -4.15
CA ALA A 104 -21.95 7.66 -3.49
C ALA A 104 -22.22 8.65 -2.34
N THR A 105 -21.93 9.94 -2.56
CA THR A 105 -22.25 11.00 -1.60
C THR A 105 -23.69 11.45 -1.68
N THR A 106 -24.28 11.48 -2.89
CA THR A 106 -25.68 11.86 -3.14
C THR A 106 -26.22 11.24 -4.43
N GLY A 107 -27.52 11.39 -4.66
CA GLY A 107 -28.13 11.16 -5.98
C GLY A 107 -28.09 9.70 -6.46
N PRO A 108 -27.92 9.46 -7.77
CA PRO A 108 -28.00 8.13 -8.36
C PRO A 108 -26.96 7.14 -7.82
N MET A 109 -25.73 7.58 -7.54
CA MET A 109 -24.66 6.70 -7.04
C MET A 109 -24.92 6.23 -5.60
N LEU A 110 -25.49 7.10 -4.76
CA LEU A 110 -25.90 6.71 -3.41
C LEU A 110 -27.07 5.71 -3.43
N ASN A 111 -28.02 5.89 -4.34
CA ASN A 111 -29.11 4.92 -4.51
C ASN A 111 -28.59 3.58 -5.02
N LEU A 112 -27.64 3.56 -5.95
CA LEU A 112 -26.96 2.33 -6.36
C LEU A 112 -26.35 1.62 -5.15
N LEU A 113 -25.58 2.33 -4.33
CA LEU A 113 -24.97 1.75 -3.14
C LEU A 113 -26.02 1.17 -2.18
N ARG A 114 -27.15 1.86 -1.97
CA ARG A 114 -28.27 1.37 -1.15
C ARG A 114 -28.89 0.10 -1.71
N ASP A 115 -29.10 0.06 -3.02
CA ASP A 115 -29.75 -1.06 -3.70
C ASP A 115 -28.85 -2.29 -3.67
N SER A 116 -27.57 -2.15 -4.02
CA SER A 116 -26.60 -3.25 -4.00
C SER A 116 -26.30 -3.81 -2.62
N LEU A 117 -26.38 -2.97 -1.58
CA LEU A 117 -26.26 -3.41 -0.19
C LEU A 117 -27.60 -3.82 0.43
N ASN A 118 -28.69 -3.75 -0.34
CA ASN A 118 -30.07 -3.98 0.11
C ASN A 118 -30.38 -3.23 1.43
N ASN A 119 -29.93 -1.98 1.53
CA ASN A 119 -30.05 -1.16 2.73
C ASN A 119 -30.32 0.31 2.41
N GLN A 120 -31.60 0.67 2.38
CA GLN A 120 -32.06 2.04 2.10
C GLN A 120 -31.73 3.06 3.21
N SER A 121 -31.26 2.61 4.38
CA SER A 121 -30.91 3.50 5.50
C SER A 121 -29.53 4.14 5.36
N ILE A 122 -28.68 3.64 4.45
CA ILE A 122 -27.36 4.22 4.15
C ILE A 122 -27.54 5.68 3.72
N ALA A 123 -26.94 6.63 4.42
CA ALA A 123 -27.01 8.04 4.10
C ALA A 123 -25.77 8.54 3.36
N SER A 124 -24.63 7.86 3.55
CA SER A 124 -23.34 8.24 2.98
C SER A 124 -22.38 7.06 2.90
N CYS A 125 -21.23 7.25 2.25
CA CYS A 125 -20.15 6.28 2.23
C CYS A 125 -19.65 5.89 3.64
N ALA A 126 -19.77 6.76 4.64
CA ALA A 126 -19.38 6.44 6.01
C ALA A 126 -20.18 5.28 6.61
N ASP A 127 -21.44 5.09 6.19
CA ASP A 127 -22.31 4.03 6.73
C ASP A 127 -21.96 2.63 6.19
N VAL A 128 -21.14 2.56 5.14
CA VAL A 128 -20.79 1.31 4.45
C VAL A 128 -19.37 0.84 4.69
N LEU A 129 -18.64 1.50 5.61
CA LEU A 129 -17.31 1.07 6.05
C LEU A 129 -17.18 -0.44 6.31
N PRO A 130 -18.16 -1.12 6.96
CA PRO A 130 -18.08 -2.57 7.18
C PRO A 130 -18.03 -3.41 5.88
N PHE A 131 -18.56 -2.90 4.76
CA PHE A 131 -18.59 -3.60 3.49
C PHE A 131 -17.30 -3.40 2.67
N CYS A 132 -16.48 -2.40 2.99
CA CYS A 132 -15.18 -2.19 2.34
C CYS A 132 -14.25 -3.42 2.44
N ASP A 133 -14.43 -4.25 3.48
CA ASP A 133 -13.67 -5.47 3.74
C ASP A 133 -14.34 -6.75 3.22
N SER A 134 -15.52 -6.62 2.61
CA SER A 134 -16.21 -7.78 2.05
C SER A 134 -15.47 -8.31 0.82
N ILE A 135 -15.36 -9.63 0.75
CA ILE A 135 -14.67 -10.36 -0.31
C ILE A 135 -15.67 -10.55 -1.46
N SER A 136 -15.37 -9.95 -2.62
CA SER A 136 -16.20 -10.02 -3.83
C SER A 136 -15.41 -10.56 -5.01
N LYS A 137 -15.64 -11.79 -5.46
CA LYS A 137 -14.84 -12.33 -6.57
C LYS A 137 -15.38 -11.80 -7.89
N MET A 138 -14.60 -10.99 -8.59
CA MET A 138 -14.93 -10.57 -9.97
C MET A 138 -14.22 -11.45 -11.01
N PRO A 139 -14.83 -11.60 -12.21
CA PRO A 139 -16.11 -11.05 -12.66
C PRO A 139 -17.35 -11.87 -12.26
N GLU A 140 -17.23 -12.87 -11.39
CA GLU A 140 -18.34 -13.78 -11.06
C GLU A 140 -19.35 -13.22 -10.04
N TRP A 141 -19.02 -12.13 -9.34
CA TRP A 141 -19.84 -11.52 -8.28
C TRP A 141 -20.18 -12.46 -7.12
N GLU A 142 -19.37 -13.49 -6.95
CA GLU A 142 -19.59 -14.52 -5.95
C GLU A 142 -18.99 -14.11 -4.58
N VAL A 143 -19.31 -14.93 -3.56
CA VAL A 143 -19.04 -14.75 -2.12
C VAL A 143 -20.01 -13.78 -1.44
N ASP A 144 -20.12 -12.55 -1.93
CA ASP A 144 -20.95 -11.51 -1.30
C ASP A 144 -21.92 -10.80 -2.25
N GLY A 145 -22.08 -11.28 -3.49
CA GLY A 145 -22.92 -10.59 -4.47
C GLY A 145 -22.29 -9.30 -5.01
N GLY A 146 -20.98 -9.10 -4.83
CA GLY A 146 -20.25 -7.90 -5.25
C GLY A 146 -20.41 -6.68 -4.35
N GLN A 147 -20.96 -6.86 -3.15
CA GLN A 147 -21.15 -5.78 -2.18
C GLN A 147 -19.84 -5.06 -1.86
N GLY A 148 -18.75 -5.79 -1.58
CA GLY A 148 -17.45 -5.21 -1.32
C GLY A 148 -16.84 -4.51 -2.52
N PHE A 149 -16.96 -5.09 -3.71
CA PHE A 149 -16.51 -4.49 -4.97
C PHE A 149 -17.19 -3.14 -5.22
N LEU A 150 -18.53 -3.11 -5.20
CA LEU A 150 -19.30 -1.89 -5.42
C LEU A 150 -19.07 -0.86 -4.33
N THR A 151 -18.95 -1.28 -3.07
CA THR A 151 -18.62 -0.39 -1.97
C THR A 151 -17.28 0.29 -2.21
N ARG A 152 -16.22 -0.46 -2.56
CA ARG A 152 -14.90 0.13 -2.85
C ARG A 152 -14.89 1.00 -4.10
N MET A 153 -15.69 0.66 -5.11
CA MET A 153 -15.81 1.44 -6.35
C MET A 153 -16.53 2.77 -6.14
N LEU A 154 -17.60 2.78 -5.35
CA LEU A 154 -18.43 3.97 -5.13
C LEU A 154 -17.97 4.81 -3.93
N CYS A 155 -17.22 4.22 -3.01
CA CYS A 155 -16.73 4.83 -1.78
C CYS A 155 -15.22 4.65 -1.63
N SER A 156 -14.48 4.92 -2.71
CA SER A 156 -13.05 4.64 -2.78
C SER A 156 -12.23 5.38 -1.72
N GLU A 157 -12.60 6.61 -1.38
CA GLU A 157 -11.87 7.36 -0.35
C GLU A 157 -12.19 6.81 1.04
N THR A 158 -13.47 6.56 1.33
CA THR A 158 -13.91 5.98 2.62
C THR A 158 -13.31 4.59 2.84
N CYS A 159 -13.22 3.75 1.80
CA CYS A 159 -12.56 2.45 1.85
C CYS A 159 -11.02 2.54 1.80
N GLY A 160 -10.43 3.73 1.85
CA GLY A 160 -8.99 3.92 1.93
C GLY A 160 -8.23 3.43 0.69
N CYS A 161 -8.84 3.47 -0.50
CA CYS A 161 -8.17 3.08 -1.75
C CYS A 161 -6.96 3.98 -2.05
N SER A 162 -7.00 5.26 -1.66
CA SER A 162 -5.89 6.21 -1.82
C SER A 162 -4.87 6.19 -0.68
N ASP A 163 -5.02 5.32 0.32
CA ASP A 163 -4.12 5.23 1.48
C ASP A 163 -3.25 3.97 1.37
N PRO A 164 -1.99 4.07 0.92
CA PRO A 164 -1.12 2.90 0.77
C PRO A 164 -0.81 2.18 2.10
N GLY A 165 -0.79 2.92 3.21
CA GLY A 165 -0.56 2.39 4.56
C GLY A 165 -1.82 2.06 5.34
N GLY A 166 -3.00 2.22 4.74
CA GLY A 166 -4.28 2.06 5.40
C GLY A 166 -4.61 0.61 5.73
N ALA A 167 -5.53 0.41 6.68
CA ALA A 167 -5.95 -0.91 7.16
C ALA A 167 -6.64 -1.78 6.08
N PHE A 168 -7.12 -1.20 4.99
CA PHE A 168 -7.77 -1.91 3.88
C PHE A 168 -6.72 -2.55 2.96
N VAL A 169 -6.80 -3.87 2.77
CA VAL A 169 -5.85 -4.63 1.93
C VAL A 169 -6.43 -4.98 0.56
N HIS A 170 -7.74 -5.19 0.44
CA HIS A 170 -8.38 -5.55 -0.83
C HIS A 170 -8.50 -4.32 -1.72
N VAL A 171 -8.03 -4.43 -2.97
CA VAL A 171 -8.04 -3.32 -3.94
C VAL A 171 -9.00 -3.52 -5.10
N GLN A 172 -9.63 -4.69 -5.20
CA GLN A 172 -10.58 -4.95 -6.28
C GLN A 172 -11.81 -4.04 -6.16
N GLY A 173 -12.06 -3.23 -7.18
CA GLY A 173 -13.07 -2.16 -7.17
C GLY A 173 -12.51 -0.78 -6.84
N CYS A 174 -11.31 -0.68 -6.28
CA CYS A 174 -10.58 0.59 -6.20
C CYS A 174 -9.91 0.91 -7.55
N PRO A 175 -9.85 2.19 -7.96
CA PRO A 175 -8.95 2.63 -9.03
C PRO A 175 -7.49 2.70 -8.54
N TYR A 176 -6.98 1.58 -8.02
CA TYR A 176 -5.67 1.44 -7.36
C TYR A 176 -4.69 0.63 -8.21
N GLY A 177 -3.45 1.10 -8.27
CA GLY A 177 -2.36 0.47 -9.02
C GLY A 177 -1.53 1.52 -9.74
N ARG A 178 -0.41 1.08 -10.33
CA ARG A 178 0.53 1.97 -11.01
C ARG A 178 -0.19 2.75 -12.12
N ASN A 179 -0.02 4.08 -12.12
CA ASN A 179 -0.67 5.01 -13.05
C ASN A 179 -2.22 5.07 -12.97
N ARG A 180 -2.82 4.57 -11.89
CA ARG A 180 -4.27 4.62 -11.68
C ARG A 180 -4.67 5.80 -10.80
N PRO A 181 -5.94 6.26 -10.87
CA PRO A 181 -6.41 7.45 -10.16
C PRO A 181 -6.04 7.54 -8.68
N CYS A 182 -6.21 6.48 -7.89
CA CYS A 182 -5.95 6.53 -6.44
C CYS A 182 -4.49 6.78 -6.10
N GLN A 183 -3.54 6.17 -6.84
CA GLN A 183 -2.11 6.41 -6.61
C GLN A 183 -1.68 7.81 -7.05
N SER A 184 -2.41 8.41 -7.99
CA SER A 184 -2.14 9.77 -8.48
C SER A 184 -2.70 10.88 -7.58
N SER A 185 -3.58 10.51 -6.64
CA SER A 185 -4.28 11.44 -5.74
C SER A 185 -3.33 12.19 -4.80
N ALA A 186 -3.76 13.36 -4.33
CA ALA A 186 -2.99 14.14 -3.35
C ALA A 186 -2.83 13.40 -2.02
N LYS A 187 -3.86 12.65 -1.60
CA LYS A 187 -3.84 11.86 -0.35
C LYS A 187 -2.82 10.73 -0.38
N PHE A 188 -2.73 10.00 -1.49
CA PHE A 188 -1.71 8.96 -1.68
C PHE A 188 -0.30 9.55 -1.67
N LYS A 189 -0.08 10.64 -2.42
CA LYS A 189 1.21 11.35 -2.45
C LYS A 189 1.64 11.84 -1.08
N ALA A 190 0.71 12.44 -0.32
CA ALA A 190 0.98 12.87 1.05
C ALA A 190 1.34 11.68 1.96
N ALA A 191 0.64 10.55 1.83
CA ALA A 191 0.93 9.35 2.60
C ALA A 191 2.35 8.83 2.35
N VAL A 192 2.75 8.65 1.09
CA VAL A 192 4.11 8.20 0.75
C VAL A 192 5.18 9.22 1.15
N GLN A 193 4.87 10.53 1.10
CA GLN A 193 5.80 11.59 1.52
C GLN A 193 5.97 11.72 3.03
N SER A 194 4.97 11.29 3.80
CA SER A 194 4.99 11.29 5.26
C SER A 194 5.54 9.99 5.86
N ALA A 195 5.67 8.94 5.04
CA ALA A 195 6.21 7.66 5.46
C ALA A 195 7.73 7.73 5.69
N THR A 196 8.27 6.72 6.35
CA THR A 196 9.72 6.52 6.51
C THR A 196 10.16 5.37 5.64
N CYS A 197 11.44 5.37 5.27
CA CYS A 197 12.11 4.28 4.56
C CYS A 197 12.62 3.19 5.52
N GLU A 198 12.25 3.24 6.80
CA GLU A 198 12.64 2.25 7.80
C GLU A 198 11.55 1.20 7.95
N GLU A 199 11.94 -0.08 7.83
CA GLU A 199 11.04 -1.19 8.09
C GLU A 199 10.85 -1.38 9.58
N LYS A 200 9.61 -1.59 9.98
CA LYS A 200 9.29 -2.00 11.35
C LYS A 200 9.66 -3.47 11.55
N SER A 201 10.19 -3.79 12.73
CA SER A 201 10.39 -5.19 13.14
C SER A 201 9.07 -5.97 13.16
N ALA A 202 9.14 -7.30 13.17
CA ALA A 202 7.95 -8.15 13.30
C ALA A 202 7.18 -7.85 14.60
N GLU A 203 7.89 -7.56 15.69
CA GLU A 203 7.33 -7.18 16.98
C GLU A 203 6.55 -5.86 16.90
N GLU A 204 7.13 -4.84 16.27
CA GLU A 204 6.47 -3.54 16.08
C GLU A 204 5.28 -3.63 15.12
N LEU A 205 5.41 -4.40 14.04
CA LEU A 205 4.34 -4.63 13.07
C LEU A 205 3.15 -5.34 13.72
N ARG A 206 3.38 -6.28 14.65
CA ARG A 206 2.31 -6.92 15.44
C ARG A 206 1.56 -5.97 16.37
N GLN A 207 2.07 -4.76 16.58
CA GLN A 207 1.41 -3.67 17.31
C GLN A 207 0.86 -2.59 16.37
N PHE A 208 1.13 -2.68 15.06
CA PHE A 208 0.72 -1.69 14.08
C PHE A 208 -0.64 -2.03 13.48
N GLY A 209 -1.66 -1.23 13.81
CA GLY A 209 -3.06 -1.47 13.45
C GLY A 209 -3.31 -1.87 11.99
N PRO A 210 -2.79 -1.12 10.99
CA PRO A 210 -2.96 -1.49 9.58
C PRO A 210 -2.40 -2.88 9.22
N TRP A 211 -1.23 -3.23 9.73
CA TRP A 211 -0.60 -4.55 9.51
C TRP A 211 -1.44 -5.69 10.10
N ILE A 212 -1.91 -5.53 11.34
CA ILE A 212 -2.82 -6.48 12.00
C ILE A 212 -4.09 -6.67 11.15
N SER A 213 -4.63 -5.57 10.63
CA SER A 213 -5.83 -5.60 9.79
C SER A 213 -5.60 -6.36 8.48
N TRP A 214 -4.47 -6.14 7.80
CA TRP A 214 -4.11 -6.87 6.59
C TRP A 214 -4.03 -8.38 6.83
N ILE A 215 -3.31 -8.81 7.88
CA ILE A 215 -3.20 -10.23 8.25
C ILE A 215 -4.55 -10.83 8.59
N SER A 216 -5.40 -10.10 9.34
CA SER A 216 -6.75 -10.56 9.64
C SER A 216 -7.57 -10.79 8.36
N LYS A 217 -7.46 -9.88 7.38
CA LYS A 217 -8.21 -9.98 6.11
C LYS A 217 -7.70 -11.11 5.22
N LEU A 218 -6.39 -11.34 5.18
CA LEU A 218 -5.79 -12.49 4.50
C LEU A 218 -6.24 -13.82 5.13
N ARG A 219 -6.36 -13.86 6.47
CA ARG A 219 -6.93 -15.02 7.18
C ARG A 219 -8.40 -15.22 6.84
N THR A 220 -9.21 -14.15 6.89
CA THR A 220 -10.63 -14.20 6.50
C THR A 220 -10.79 -14.70 5.06
N PHE A 221 -9.96 -14.24 4.12
CA PHE A 221 -9.96 -14.74 2.74
C PHE A 221 -9.66 -16.24 2.66
N GLY A 222 -8.63 -16.69 3.36
CA GLY A 222 -8.25 -18.10 3.41
C GLY A 222 -9.30 -19.01 4.07
N GLU A 223 -10.06 -18.48 5.03
CA GLU A 223 -11.10 -19.21 5.78
C GLU A 223 -12.49 -19.16 5.12
N THR A 224 -12.71 -18.25 4.17
CA THR A 224 -14.02 -18.05 3.53
C THR A 224 -14.43 -19.30 2.75
N PRO A 225 -15.55 -19.99 3.07
CA PRO A 225 -15.93 -21.19 2.35
C PRO A 225 -16.28 -20.88 0.89
N SER A 226 -15.42 -21.27 -0.04
CA SER A 226 -15.65 -21.06 -1.47
C SER A 226 -14.95 -22.11 -2.32
N ARG A 227 -15.53 -22.43 -3.48
CA ARG A 227 -14.91 -23.34 -4.48
C ARG A 227 -14.26 -22.60 -5.63
N ILE A 228 -14.51 -21.30 -5.72
CA ILE A 228 -14.08 -20.44 -6.83
C ILE A 228 -12.95 -19.49 -6.41
N LEU A 229 -12.79 -19.24 -5.10
CA LEU A 229 -11.65 -18.49 -4.59
C LEU A 229 -10.41 -19.38 -4.70
N LEU A 230 -9.45 -18.94 -5.50
CA LEU A 230 -8.14 -19.58 -5.59
C LEU A 230 -7.25 -19.09 -4.44
N GLY A 231 -6.17 -19.82 -4.16
CA GLY A 231 -5.12 -19.31 -3.27
C GLY A 231 -5.48 -19.23 -1.79
N GLN A 232 -6.55 -19.88 -1.33
CA GLN A 232 -7.01 -19.75 0.05
C GLN A 232 -5.97 -20.27 1.06
N ASN A 233 -5.38 -21.43 0.77
CA ASN A 233 -4.33 -22.00 1.62
C ASN A 233 -3.06 -21.14 1.57
N GLU A 234 -2.69 -20.66 0.40
CA GLU A 234 -1.55 -19.77 0.17
C GLU A 234 -1.73 -18.46 0.96
N SER A 235 -2.95 -17.91 1.01
CA SER A 235 -3.29 -16.73 1.82
C SER A 235 -3.12 -16.97 3.32
N LEU A 236 -3.47 -18.16 3.83
CA LEU A 236 -3.25 -18.52 5.24
C LEU A 236 -1.75 -18.63 5.57
N LEU A 237 -0.97 -19.26 4.69
CA LEU A 237 0.48 -19.39 4.84
C LEU A 237 1.16 -18.02 4.76
N LEU A 238 0.72 -17.18 3.82
CA LEU A 238 1.17 -15.80 3.68
C LEU A 238 0.87 -14.98 4.95
N ALA A 239 -0.37 -15.01 5.43
CA ALA A 239 -0.77 -14.29 6.63
C ALA A 239 0.02 -14.73 7.86
N GLN A 240 0.31 -16.02 7.99
CA GLN A 240 1.13 -16.54 9.08
C GLN A 240 2.59 -16.10 8.95
N ALA A 241 3.18 -16.19 7.75
CA ALA A 241 4.55 -15.75 7.53
C ALA A 241 4.73 -14.24 7.77
N MET A 242 3.79 -13.42 7.31
CA MET A 242 3.75 -11.98 7.59
C MET A 242 3.65 -11.70 9.10
N TRP A 243 2.83 -12.46 9.82
CA TRP A 243 2.69 -12.31 11.26
C TRP A 243 3.97 -12.65 12.03
N ASP A 244 4.65 -13.73 11.64
CA ASP A 244 5.82 -14.24 12.36
C ASP A 244 7.13 -13.53 12.00
N HIS A 245 7.27 -13.11 10.74
CA HIS A 245 8.52 -12.60 10.19
C HIS A 245 8.47 -11.14 9.73
N GLY A 246 7.35 -10.44 9.87
CA GLY A 246 7.23 -9.05 9.45
C GLY A 246 7.52 -8.89 7.96
N CYS A 247 8.46 -8.01 7.60
CA CYS A 247 8.90 -7.81 6.21
C CYS A 247 9.76 -8.95 5.65
N ASP A 248 10.36 -9.79 6.50
CA ASP A 248 11.20 -10.93 6.08
C ASP A 248 10.38 -12.17 5.67
N PHE A 249 9.05 -12.07 5.67
CA PHE A 249 8.15 -13.19 5.35
C PHE A 249 8.43 -13.82 3.96
N GLY A 250 8.86 -13.01 2.99
CA GLY A 250 9.16 -13.48 1.63
C GLY A 250 10.32 -14.48 1.59
N ASN A 251 11.34 -14.28 2.42
CA ASN A 251 12.47 -15.20 2.57
C ASN A 251 12.02 -16.53 3.20
N ASN A 252 11.15 -16.45 4.22
CA ASN A 252 10.56 -17.62 4.87
C ASN A 252 9.71 -18.47 3.90
N LEU A 253 8.84 -17.84 3.10
CA LEU A 253 8.01 -18.55 2.12
C LEU A 253 8.85 -19.17 1.00
N SER A 254 9.88 -18.44 0.52
CA SER A 254 10.79 -18.93 -0.51
C SER A 254 11.56 -20.17 -0.05
N ALA A 255 11.99 -20.23 1.21
CA ALA A 255 12.62 -21.40 1.81
C ALA A 255 11.71 -22.64 1.84
N GLN A 256 10.39 -22.44 1.79
CA GLN A 256 9.38 -23.49 1.73
C GLN A 256 8.90 -23.80 0.31
N ASN A 257 9.53 -23.22 -0.72
CA ASN A 257 9.11 -23.28 -2.14
C ASN A 257 7.68 -22.76 -2.39
N ILE A 258 7.24 -21.76 -1.61
CA ILE A 258 5.94 -21.11 -1.79
C ILE A 258 6.14 -19.79 -2.51
N THR A 259 5.56 -19.66 -3.71
CA THR A 259 5.59 -18.42 -4.49
C THR A 259 4.49 -17.47 -4.02
N TRP A 260 4.86 -16.33 -3.45
CA TRP A 260 3.93 -15.31 -2.98
C TRP A 260 3.79 -14.11 -3.94
N GLY A 261 4.75 -13.94 -4.86
CA GLY A 261 4.80 -12.85 -5.84
C GLY A 261 6.03 -11.97 -5.62
N GLU A 262 5.85 -10.68 -5.85
CA GLU A 262 6.80 -9.61 -5.60
C GLU A 262 6.15 -8.51 -4.76
N CYS A 263 6.93 -7.54 -4.30
CA CYS A 263 6.40 -6.44 -3.48
C CYS A 263 5.34 -5.57 -4.18
N THR A 264 5.40 -5.49 -5.51
CA THR A 264 4.49 -4.67 -6.33
C THR A 264 3.37 -5.46 -6.98
N GLU A 265 3.44 -6.79 -6.94
CA GLU A 265 2.47 -7.67 -7.61
C GLU A 265 2.40 -9.00 -6.88
N TRP A 266 1.18 -9.37 -6.50
CA TRP A 266 0.93 -10.64 -5.82
C TRP A 266 0.94 -11.81 -6.80
N SER A 267 1.29 -13.00 -6.33
CA SER A 267 1.27 -14.21 -7.16
C SER A 267 -0.12 -14.44 -7.73
N SER A 268 -0.19 -14.74 -9.04
CA SER A 268 -1.44 -15.11 -9.69
C SER A 268 -2.09 -16.35 -9.07
N ALA A 269 -1.34 -17.16 -8.31
CA ALA A 269 -1.87 -18.28 -7.54
C ALA A 269 -2.87 -17.85 -6.45
N LEU A 270 -2.74 -16.63 -5.92
CA LEU A 270 -3.72 -16.04 -5.00
C LEU A 270 -5.04 -15.74 -5.71
N GLY A 271 -5.01 -15.53 -7.04
CA GLY A 271 -6.19 -15.23 -7.85
C GLY A 271 -6.95 -13.99 -7.38
N TRP A 272 -6.27 -13.09 -6.65
CA TRP A 272 -6.83 -11.93 -5.99
C TRP A 272 -5.82 -10.79 -5.88
N ASP A 273 -6.30 -9.55 -5.98
CA ASP A 273 -5.47 -8.35 -5.90
C ASP A 273 -5.56 -7.71 -4.51
N PHE A 274 -4.38 -7.47 -3.94
CA PHE A 274 -4.19 -6.77 -2.67
C PHE A 274 -3.31 -5.54 -2.87
N LYS A 275 -3.31 -4.63 -1.89
CA LYS A 275 -2.36 -3.51 -1.84
C LYS A 275 -0.91 -4.01 -1.83
N THR A 276 0.00 -3.18 -2.33
CA THR A 276 1.43 -3.53 -2.44
C THR A 276 2.14 -3.38 -1.09
N LEU A 277 3.15 -4.20 -0.85
CA LEU A 277 3.84 -4.29 0.46
C LEU A 277 4.90 -3.20 0.68
N GLU A 278 5.34 -2.59 -0.42
CA GLU A 278 6.43 -1.61 -0.48
C GLU A 278 6.26 -0.41 0.47
N PHE A 279 5.03 -0.07 0.88
CA PHE A 279 4.78 0.96 1.90
C PHE A 279 5.23 0.53 3.30
N PHE A 280 5.01 -0.74 3.67
CA PHE A 280 5.38 -1.30 4.98
C PHE A 280 6.82 -1.81 4.99
N CYS A 281 7.28 -2.29 3.84
CA CYS A 281 8.56 -2.98 3.68
C CYS A 281 9.45 -2.31 2.62
N PRO A 282 9.81 -1.01 2.78
CA PRO A 282 10.59 -0.28 1.77
C PRO A 282 11.97 -0.89 1.46
N THR A 283 12.66 -1.45 2.46
CA THR A 283 14.04 -1.97 2.31
C THR A 283 14.04 -3.32 1.62
N THR A 284 13.23 -4.25 2.11
CA THR A 284 12.97 -5.57 1.54
C THR A 284 12.46 -5.41 0.10
N CYS A 285 11.58 -4.44 -0.13
CA CYS A 285 11.07 -4.15 -1.45
C CYS A 285 12.01 -3.30 -2.32
N SER A 286 13.21 -2.94 -1.86
CA SER A 286 14.19 -2.16 -2.62
C SER A 286 13.55 -0.90 -3.24
N CYS A 287 12.98 -0.04 -2.40
CA CYS A 287 12.38 1.22 -2.83
C CYS A 287 13.44 2.21 -3.33
N ASP A 288 13.74 2.12 -4.62
CA ASP A 288 14.73 2.95 -5.30
C ASP A 288 14.10 3.96 -6.28
N ARG A 289 14.93 4.75 -6.96
CA ARG A 289 14.55 5.66 -8.05
C ARG A 289 13.73 5.02 -9.18
N GLY A 290 13.76 3.70 -9.36
CA GLY A 290 12.94 2.99 -10.34
C GLY A 290 11.46 2.88 -9.94
N LYS A 291 11.12 3.17 -8.68
CA LYS A 291 9.79 2.96 -8.09
C LYS A 291 9.08 4.25 -7.69
N THR A 292 9.36 5.36 -8.37
CA THR A 292 8.74 6.66 -8.05
C THR A 292 7.23 6.72 -8.25
N ASN A 293 6.66 5.79 -9.05
CA ASN A 293 5.22 5.71 -9.33
C ASN A 293 4.56 4.51 -8.61
N SER A 294 5.07 4.13 -7.44
CA SER A 294 4.55 3.02 -6.64
C SER A 294 4.15 3.48 -5.22
N ALA A 295 3.81 2.55 -4.34
CA ALA A 295 3.54 2.86 -2.93
C ALA A 295 4.82 2.96 -2.07
N CYS A 296 6.00 2.95 -2.69
CA CYS A 296 7.26 3.17 -2.00
C CYS A 296 7.25 4.53 -1.27
N PRO A 297 7.68 4.58 0.01
CA PRO A 297 7.91 5.82 0.72
C PRO A 297 8.82 6.77 -0.06
N GLN A 298 8.47 8.05 -0.05
CA GLN A 298 9.23 9.13 -0.66
C GLN A 298 9.35 10.32 0.31
N PRO A 299 10.01 10.14 1.47
CA PRO A 299 10.10 11.17 2.47
C PRO A 299 10.70 12.43 1.87
N GLN A 300 10.13 13.60 2.15
CA GLN A 300 10.59 14.89 1.57
C GLN A 300 10.57 14.94 0.02
N GLY A 301 9.89 13.99 -0.64
CA GLY A 301 9.83 13.89 -2.09
C GLY A 301 11.05 13.24 -2.75
N ILE A 302 11.92 12.59 -1.97
CA ILE A 302 13.10 11.85 -2.44
C ILE A 302 12.98 10.37 -2.13
N THR A 303 13.68 9.51 -2.88
CA THR A 303 13.54 8.05 -2.76
C THR A 303 14.39 7.46 -1.64
N CYS A 304 14.07 6.23 -1.19
CA CYS A 304 14.77 5.62 -0.05
C CYS A 304 16.26 5.36 -0.31
N ASP A 305 16.65 5.10 -1.56
CA ASP A 305 18.06 4.98 -1.95
C ASP A 305 18.80 6.33 -1.89
N GLU A 306 18.12 7.45 -2.13
CA GLU A 306 18.68 8.80 -1.96
C GLU A 306 18.84 9.17 -0.49
N LEU A 307 17.95 8.66 0.36
CA LEU A 307 18.00 8.83 1.81
C LEU A 307 19.03 7.94 2.50
N ARG A 308 19.72 7.06 1.77
CA ARG A 308 20.74 6.18 2.34
C ARG A 308 21.86 6.96 3.03
N ASP A 309 22.11 8.20 2.61
CA ASP A 309 23.12 9.11 3.18
C ASP A 309 22.58 10.02 4.30
N CYS A 310 21.35 9.79 4.74
CA CYS A 310 20.67 10.57 5.76
C CYS A 310 20.44 9.72 7.03
N VAL A 311 20.07 10.38 8.12
CA VAL A 311 19.62 9.73 9.36
C VAL A 311 18.23 10.21 9.74
N LEU A 312 17.39 9.34 10.31
CA LEU A 312 16.05 9.68 10.75
C LEU A 312 16.05 10.09 12.23
N ILE A 313 15.86 11.38 12.52
CA ILE A 313 15.83 11.93 13.88
C ILE A 313 14.44 12.49 14.15
N GLU A 314 13.74 11.97 15.16
CA GLU A 314 12.39 12.44 15.55
C GLU A 314 11.36 12.47 14.40
N ASN A 315 11.44 11.50 13.47
CA ASN A 315 10.63 11.41 12.24
C ASN A 315 10.98 12.43 11.14
N ALA A 316 12.12 13.11 11.24
CA ALA A 316 12.65 13.96 10.17
C ALA A 316 14.00 13.43 9.67
N TYR A 317 14.18 13.37 8.35
CA TYR A 317 15.48 13.02 7.76
C TYR A 317 16.43 14.21 7.84
N ALA A 318 17.63 13.97 8.37
CA ALA A 318 18.75 14.90 8.35
C ALA A 318 19.81 14.36 7.37
N CYS A 319 20.02 15.07 6.27
CA CYS A 319 20.90 14.66 5.19
C CYS A 319 22.23 15.42 5.18
N ARG A 320 23.28 14.80 4.62
CA ARG A 320 24.58 15.45 4.44
C ARG A 320 24.42 16.69 3.55
N GLY A 321 24.91 17.83 4.01
CA GLY A 321 24.82 19.12 3.32
C GLY A 321 23.63 19.99 3.75
N GLU A 322 22.62 19.41 4.38
CA GLU A 322 21.51 20.16 5.00
C GLU A 322 21.83 20.51 6.45
N VAL A 323 22.48 19.58 7.16
CA VAL A 323 22.96 19.79 8.53
C VAL A 323 24.48 19.64 8.60
N PRO A 324 25.15 20.34 9.53
CA PRO A 324 26.57 20.11 9.80
C PRO A 324 26.78 18.68 10.29
N THR A 325 27.87 18.05 9.83
CA THR A 325 28.26 16.71 10.28
C THR A 325 29.68 16.71 10.86
N LEU A 326 29.94 15.74 11.75
CA LEU A 326 31.25 15.46 12.31
C LEU A 326 31.66 14.02 11.92
N PRO A 327 32.53 13.86 10.90
CA PRO A 327 33.01 12.54 10.48
C PRO A 327 34.13 12.03 11.38
N GLY A 328 34.26 10.70 11.48
CA GLY A 328 35.37 10.04 12.14
C GLY A 328 35.49 8.56 11.75
N SER A 329 36.49 7.89 12.30
CA SER A 329 36.71 6.45 12.11
C SER A 329 37.10 5.75 13.41
N LEU A 330 36.74 4.47 13.51
CA LEU A 330 37.00 3.58 14.64
C LEU A 330 37.55 2.26 14.14
N ASP A 331 38.71 1.83 14.66
CA ASP A 331 39.20 0.48 14.38
C ASP A 331 38.79 -0.47 15.50
N ILE A 332 38.11 -1.57 15.14
CA ILE A 332 37.52 -2.52 16.09
C ILE A 332 37.97 -3.93 15.76
N ASN A 333 38.35 -4.69 16.77
CA ASN A 333 38.60 -6.12 16.61
C ASN A 333 37.27 -6.89 16.74
N ILE A 334 36.74 -7.37 15.60
CA ILE A 334 35.49 -8.13 15.57
C ILE A 334 35.83 -9.63 15.56
N PRO A 335 35.28 -10.40 16.51
CA PRO A 335 35.57 -11.83 16.59
C PRO A 335 34.75 -12.68 15.62
N ASP A 336 33.57 -12.20 15.21
CA ASP A 336 32.59 -12.94 14.41
C ASP A 336 31.76 -11.97 13.55
N ASP A 337 31.62 -12.27 12.25
CA ASP A 337 30.86 -11.48 11.28
C ASP A 337 29.36 -11.44 11.63
N THR A 338 28.84 -12.41 12.38
CA THR A 338 27.45 -12.43 12.85
C THR A 338 27.11 -11.30 13.83
N LEU A 339 28.12 -10.65 14.41
CA LEU A 339 27.95 -9.55 15.36
C LEU A 339 27.90 -8.17 14.70
N GLU A 340 28.01 -8.08 13.37
CA GLU A 340 28.11 -6.79 12.66
C GLU A 340 26.95 -5.85 13.01
N GLN A 341 25.71 -6.30 12.85
CA GLN A 341 24.54 -5.45 13.08
C GLN A 341 24.35 -5.06 14.57
N PRO A 342 24.42 -6.00 15.54
CA PRO A 342 24.40 -5.62 16.96
C PRO A 342 25.54 -4.66 17.35
N LEU A 343 26.73 -4.82 16.75
CA LEU A 343 27.86 -3.94 17.00
C LEU A 343 27.65 -2.53 16.45
N ILE A 344 27.11 -2.39 15.23
CA ILE A 344 26.75 -1.10 14.65
C ILE A 344 25.79 -0.34 15.57
N LEU A 345 24.72 -1.00 16.03
CA LEU A 345 23.74 -0.39 16.95
C LEU A 345 24.37 0.02 18.29
N ALA A 346 25.23 -0.84 18.85
CA ALA A 346 25.96 -0.55 20.08
C ALA A 346 26.89 0.67 19.92
N LEU A 347 27.61 0.75 18.80
CA LEU A 347 28.49 1.88 18.48
C LEU A 347 27.72 3.18 18.32
N GLN A 348 26.60 3.17 17.60
CA GLN A 348 25.73 4.34 17.45
C GLN A 348 25.29 4.87 18.82
N SER A 349 24.83 3.98 19.70
CA SER A 349 24.41 4.35 21.06
C SER A 349 25.55 4.92 21.90
N SER A 350 26.72 4.28 21.87
CA SER A 350 27.89 4.70 22.66
C SER A 350 28.52 6.01 22.18
N LEU A 351 28.64 6.18 20.86
CA LEU A 351 29.14 7.43 20.28
C LEU A 351 28.17 8.58 20.54
N ALA A 352 26.86 8.34 20.42
CA ALA A 352 25.86 9.35 20.71
C ALA A 352 25.89 9.79 22.17
N ALA A 353 26.01 8.83 23.10
CA ALA A 353 26.15 9.12 24.52
C ALA A 353 27.42 9.94 24.83
N ALA A 354 28.55 9.61 24.19
CA ALA A 354 29.81 10.34 24.34
C ALA A 354 29.75 11.76 23.75
N ALA A 355 29.05 11.91 22.61
CA ALA A 355 28.84 13.18 21.93
C ALA A 355 27.75 14.06 22.55
N GLY A 356 26.90 13.50 23.44
CA GLY A 356 25.75 14.21 23.99
C GLY A 356 24.63 14.44 22.97
N VAL A 357 24.46 13.53 22.00
CA VAL A 357 23.44 13.59 20.95
C VAL A 357 22.52 12.36 21.00
N SER A 358 21.46 12.36 20.19
CA SER A 358 20.60 11.17 20.02
C SER A 358 21.33 10.05 19.29
N ALA A 359 21.08 8.79 19.66
CA ALA A 359 21.63 7.62 18.96
C ALA A 359 21.27 7.62 17.46
N ALA A 360 20.06 8.09 17.14
CA ALA A 360 19.59 8.20 15.77
C ALA A 360 20.37 9.26 14.95
N ALA A 361 21.09 10.18 15.60
CA ALA A 361 21.92 11.17 14.93
C ALA A 361 23.31 10.66 14.54
N VAL A 362 23.65 9.41 14.89
CA VAL A 362 24.93 8.80 14.58
C VAL A 362 24.74 7.75 13.50
N LYS A 363 25.38 7.96 12.35
CA LYS A 363 25.49 6.95 11.29
C LYS A 363 26.80 6.22 11.45
N VAL A 364 26.77 4.89 11.45
CA VAL A 364 27.98 4.05 11.43
C VAL A 364 27.92 3.19 10.18
N GLU A 365 28.98 3.24 9.38
CA GLU A 365 29.09 2.51 8.13
C GLU A 365 30.30 1.58 8.16
N LEU A 366 30.05 0.36 7.69
CA LEU A 366 31.11 -0.57 7.41
C LEU A 366 31.63 -0.35 5.98
N PRO A 367 32.89 0.08 5.79
CA PRO A 367 33.47 0.15 4.47
C PRO A 367 33.55 -1.26 3.86
N PRO A 368 33.37 -1.39 2.53
CA PRO A 368 33.43 -2.70 1.88
C PRO A 368 34.78 -3.37 2.16
N PRO A 369 34.78 -4.67 2.50
CA PRO A 369 36.01 -5.35 2.86
C PRO A 369 37.00 -5.30 1.68
N PRO A 370 38.29 -5.00 1.93
CA PRO A 370 39.27 -4.99 0.87
C PRO A 370 39.37 -6.40 0.25
N PRO A 371 39.46 -6.52 -1.09
CA PRO A 371 39.47 -7.82 -1.75
C PRO A 371 40.66 -8.67 -1.26
N GLY A 372 40.35 -9.87 -0.74
CA GLY A 372 41.35 -10.89 -0.42
C GLY A 372 41.95 -10.87 0.99
N ARG A 373 41.42 -10.08 1.94
CA ARG A 373 41.86 -10.12 3.34
C ARG A 373 40.69 -10.26 4.32
N ARG A 374 40.68 -11.35 5.09
CA ARG A 374 39.97 -11.40 6.38
C ARG A 374 40.84 -10.71 7.42
N LEU A 375 40.61 -9.41 7.65
CA LEU A 375 41.28 -8.69 8.72
C LEU A 375 40.58 -9.04 10.05
N ARG A 376 41.35 -9.20 11.14
CA ARG A 376 40.80 -9.25 12.50
C ARG A 376 40.36 -7.87 12.98
N VAL A 377 40.97 -6.82 12.45
CA VAL A 377 40.65 -5.42 12.76
C VAL A 377 39.88 -4.84 11.59
N GLN A 378 38.69 -4.35 11.88
CA GLN A 378 37.77 -3.77 10.92
C GLN A 378 37.61 -2.29 11.26
N SER A 379 37.79 -1.44 10.25
CA SER A 379 37.63 -0.01 10.38
C SER A 379 36.17 0.33 10.11
N PHE A 380 35.54 1.10 10.99
CA PHE A 380 34.19 1.63 10.84
C PHE A 380 34.30 3.14 10.62
N ASN A 381 33.59 3.64 9.61
CA ASN A 381 33.41 5.07 9.47
C ASN A 381 32.16 5.47 10.24
N PHE A 382 32.18 6.61 10.90
CA PHE A 382 30.98 7.17 11.50
C PHE A 382 30.82 8.64 11.13
N GLU A 383 29.58 9.10 11.18
CA GLU A 383 29.22 10.49 10.94
C GLU A 383 28.14 10.89 11.95
N ILE A 384 28.39 11.97 12.69
CA ILE A 384 27.44 12.52 13.66
C ILE A 384 26.75 13.72 13.04
N PHE A 385 25.42 13.67 12.93
CA PHE A 385 24.57 14.72 12.40
C PHE A 385 24.23 15.71 13.51
N LEU A 386 24.67 16.97 13.37
CA LEU A 386 24.56 17.99 14.41
C LEU A 386 23.24 18.75 14.32
N VAL A 387 22.13 18.05 14.56
CA VAL A 387 20.79 18.66 14.64
C VAL A 387 20.68 19.42 15.95
N GLU A 388 20.67 20.75 15.88
CA GLU A 388 20.62 21.67 17.04
C GLU A 388 21.81 21.59 18.01
N ALA A 389 22.82 20.77 17.71
CA ALA A 389 24.02 20.62 18.53
C ALA A 389 25.14 21.58 18.08
N ASP A 390 25.87 22.14 19.05
CA ASP A 390 27.07 22.93 18.76
C ASP A 390 28.24 22.02 18.43
N ARG A 391 28.83 22.18 17.23
CA ARG A 391 29.93 21.35 16.74
C ARG A 391 31.09 21.28 17.72
N LYS A 392 31.50 22.42 18.28
CA LYS A 392 32.66 22.48 19.17
C LYS A 392 32.38 21.76 20.48
N GLN A 393 31.18 21.89 21.04
CA GLN A 393 30.78 21.13 22.22
C GLN A 393 30.83 19.62 21.98
N VAL A 394 30.39 19.15 20.81
CA VAL A 394 30.45 17.72 20.45
C VAL A 394 31.90 17.25 20.26
N GLU A 395 32.74 18.02 19.58
CA GLU A 395 34.17 17.72 19.42
C GLU A 395 34.90 17.68 20.78
N ASP A 396 34.65 18.66 21.65
CA ASP A 396 35.21 18.73 23.00
C ASP A 396 34.73 17.54 23.86
N ALA A 397 33.45 17.16 23.77
CA ALA A 397 32.87 16.03 24.49
C ALA A 397 33.51 14.69 24.06
N LEU A 398 33.63 14.45 22.74
CA LEU A 398 34.28 13.25 22.21
C LEU A 398 35.77 13.19 22.57
N SER A 399 36.48 14.32 22.44
CA SER A 399 37.91 14.40 22.76
C SER A 399 38.19 14.21 24.25
N SER A 400 37.25 14.58 25.11
CA SER A 400 37.36 14.42 26.57
C SER A 400 36.96 13.02 27.06
N THR A 401 36.22 12.26 26.26
CA THR A 401 35.79 10.90 26.60
C THR A 401 36.89 9.89 26.26
N SER A 402 37.36 9.12 27.23
CA SER A 402 38.40 8.12 26.98
C SER A 402 37.89 6.98 26.07
N LEU A 403 38.77 6.46 25.21
CA LEU A 403 38.45 5.30 24.35
C LEU A 403 37.98 4.08 25.18
N ASP A 404 38.55 3.90 26.38
CA ASP A 404 38.13 2.85 27.32
C ASP A 404 36.68 3.02 27.77
N SER A 405 36.23 4.26 27.99
CA SER A 405 34.85 4.56 28.37
C SER A 405 33.87 4.26 27.22
N ILE A 406 34.23 4.64 25.99
CA ILE A 406 33.43 4.32 24.80
C ILE A 406 33.40 2.81 24.59
N THR A 407 34.53 2.12 24.75
CA THR A 407 34.63 0.65 24.64
C THR A 407 33.75 -0.03 25.67
N ALA A 408 33.82 0.38 26.94
CA ALA A 408 33.02 -0.21 28.02
C ALA A 408 31.52 0.03 27.80
N SER A 409 31.13 1.23 27.35
CA SER A 409 29.76 1.54 26.96
C SER A 409 29.30 0.63 25.81
N CYS A 410 30.12 0.49 24.77
CA CYS A 410 29.79 -0.32 23.59
C CYS A 410 29.64 -1.80 23.95
N GLN A 411 30.53 -2.34 24.79
CA GLN A 411 30.43 -3.71 25.29
C GLN A 411 29.14 -3.92 26.09
N THR A 412 28.79 -2.96 26.96
CA THR A 412 27.55 -3.04 27.76
C THR A 412 26.32 -3.08 26.86
N ARG A 413 26.24 -2.18 25.86
CA ARG A 413 25.14 -2.13 24.89
C ARG A 413 25.07 -3.35 24.00
N LEU A 414 26.22 -3.85 23.55
CA LEU A 414 26.27 -5.07 22.77
C LEU A 414 25.75 -6.27 23.57
N GLN A 415 26.14 -6.40 24.83
CA GLN A 415 25.64 -7.48 25.69
C GLN A 415 24.13 -7.39 25.88
N GLU A 416 23.57 -6.19 26.09
CA GLU A 416 22.11 -5.99 26.20
C GLU A 416 21.38 -6.44 24.92
N LEU A 417 21.91 -6.13 23.74
CA LEU A 417 21.35 -6.54 22.45
C LEU A 417 21.46 -8.06 22.25
N LEU A 418 22.57 -8.67 22.63
CA LEU A 418 22.77 -10.12 22.52
C LEU A 418 21.86 -10.90 23.48
N ASP A 419 21.70 -10.42 24.71
CA ASP A 419 20.79 -11.02 25.70
C ASP A 419 19.33 -10.98 25.19
N SER A 420 18.95 -9.94 24.44
CA SER A 420 17.61 -9.82 23.84
C SER A 420 17.37 -10.77 22.66
N THR A 421 18.44 -11.31 22.06
CA THR A 421 18.39 -12.17 20.87
C THR A 421 18.78 -13.63 21.15
N GLU A 422 18.94 -14.00 22.42
CA GLU A 422 19.44 -15.32 22.87
C GLU A 422 20.83 -15.68 22.31
N LEU A 423 21.59 -14.71 21.83
CA LEU A 423 22.95 -14.90 21.33
C LEU A 423 23.95 -14.76 22.49
N SER A 424 24.96 -15.64 22.52
CA SER A 424 26.02 -15.58 23.54
C SER A 424 27.29 -14.96 22.99
N MET A 425 27.84 -13.98 23.68
CA MET A 425 29.12 -13.36 23.32
C MET A 425 30.30 -14.31 23.65
N VAL A 426 31.02 -14.78 22.64
CA VAL A 426 32.15 -15.72 22.83
C VAL A 426 33.47 -14.99 23.16
N SER A 427 33.56 -13.68 22.90
CA SER A 427 34.77 -12.89 23.15
C SER A 427 34.52 -11.39 23.23
N SER A 428 35.38 -10.66 23.95
CA SER A 428 35.30 -9.21 24.16
C SER A 428 35.63 -8.40 22.90
N VAL A 429 34.77 -7.44 22.57
CA VAL A 429 35.05 -6.39 21.56
C VAL A 429 36.08 -5.41 22.13
N SER A 430 37.07 -5.00 21.35
CA SER A 430 38.08 -4.01 21.77
C SER A 430 38.25 -2.96 20.68
N LEU A 431 38.01 -1.69 21.05
CA LEU A 431 38.33 -0.53 20.20
C LEU A 431 39.84 -0.29 20.27
N GLN A 432 40.47 -0.07 19.12
CA GLN A 432 41.92 0.15 18.98
C GLN A 432 42.26 1.63 18.81
N SER A 433 41.43 2.37 18.06
CA SER A 433 41.63 3.78 17.74
C SER A 433 40.28 4.48 17.54
N LEU A 434 40.28 5.79 17.76
CA LEU A 434 39.21 6.71 17.40
C LEU A 434 39.86 7.96 16.80
N GLU A 435 39.53 8.28 15.56
CA GLU A 435 40.05 9.46 14.85
C GLU A 435 38.86 10.34 14.39
N LEU A 436 38.96 11.65 14.62
CA LEU A 436 38.02 12.67 14.12
C LEU A 436 38.67 13.39 12.94
N PHE A 437 37.89 13.69 11.89
CA PHE A 437 38.39 14.29 10.64
C PHE A 437 37.98 15.75 10.43
#